data_AF-A0A1X1QKT6-F1
#
_entry.id   AF-A0A1X1QKT6-F1
#
_cell.length_a   1.000
_cell.length_b   1.000
_cell.length_c   1.000
_cell.angle_alpha   90.00
_cell.angle_beta   90.00
_cell.angle_gamma   90.00
#
_symmetry.space_group_name_H-M   'P 1'
#
loop_
_entity.id
_entity.type
_entity.pdbx_description
1 polymer ?
#
loop_
_entity_poly.entity_id
_entity_poly.type
_entity_poly.pdbx_seq_one_letter_code
_entity_poly.pdbx_strand_id
1 'polypeptide(L)'
;MKGLAVFIMQGGRQATIIVATTAILSLLIPPLVIVSVAAVCLVTLRNGLVEGLRVLIGATVATALLGYILLGTSIVSFSYLFIMWLPAFLVSLVLRETGQMNKALEFLVVLGMFAVAGVYLSVDSPAQFWLAGIQEIIKTLAEQQGLPGTQDDLQEALAFWSKYATGIVAAGTLISLLMSLLLGRWWQSLLYNADGFDDEFRHIRLLPRDGVVFVVLTTLAFLLGESSGEFLWNLNIQVLLLFFIVGVSVVHVVIKNKGASKYLLGGFYIVVFFVPHLMLPLVLIGLSDVWMNWRQRFIAKT
;
A
#
# COMPACT_ATOMS: atom_id res chain seq x y z
N MET A 1 -7.94 -19.03 -7.20
CA MET A 1 -7.59 -18.40 -5.90
C MET A 1 -8.16 -19.11 -4.68
N LYS A 2 -9.41 -19.63 -4.70
CA LYS A 2 -9.99 -20.34 -3.53
C LYS A 2 -9.11 -21.47 -2.98
N GLY A 3 -8.53 -22.30 -3.84
CA GLY A 3 -7.66 -23.42 -3.43
C GLY A 3 -6.43 -22.98 -2.63
N LEU A 4 -5.78 -21.87 -3.02
CA LEU A 4 -4.64 -21.32 -2.28
C LEU A 4 -5.06 -20.84 -0.88
N ALA A 5 -6.18 -20.14 -0.78
CA ALA A 5 -6.72 -19.68 0.50
C ALA A 5 -7.08 -20.86 1.41
N VAL A 6 -7.69 -21.93 0.87
CA VAL A 6 -7.95 -23.17 1.63
C VAL A 6 -6.65 -23.77 2.14
N PHE A 7 -5.63 -23.88 1.30
CA PHE A 7 -4.33 -24.45 1.68
C PHE A 7 -3.66 -23.65 2.81
N ILE A 8 -3.63 -22.31 2.72
CA ILE A 8 -3.13 -21.43 3.78
C ILE A 8 -3.86 -21.72 5.11
N MET A 9 -5.17 -21.94 5.07
CA MET A 9 -6.00 -22.16 6.26
C MET A 9 -5.99 -23.60 6.80
N GLN A 10 -5.32 -24.55 6.14
CA GLN A 10 -5.22 -25.94 6.63
C GLN A 10 -4.30 -26.09 7.85
N GLY A 11 -3.43 -25.12 8.14
CA GLY A 11 -2.64 -25.08 9.36
C GLY A 11 -1.48 -24.08 9.31
N GLY A 12 -0.93 -23.74 10.49
CA GLY A 12 0.13 -22.73 10.61
C GLY A 12 1.39 -23.04 9.78
N ARG A 13 1.73 -24.32 9.60
CA ARG A 13 2.85 -24.73 8.72
C ARG A 13 2.60 -24.38 7.25
N GLN A 14 1.39 -24.60 6.75
CA GLN A 14 1.06 -24.32 5.35
C GLN A 14 1.07 -22.82 5.08
N ALA A 15 0.51 -22.02 6.00
CA ALA A 15 0.60 -20.57 5.95
C ALA A 15 2.07 -20.11 5.92
N THR A 16 2.90 -20.58 6.85
CA THR A 16 4.33 -20.23 6.91
C THR A 16 5.08 -20.56 5.61
N ILE A 17 4.85 -21.75 5.01
CA ILE A 17 5.49 -22.15 3.76
C ILE A 17 5.09 -21.21 2.62
N ILE A 18 3.80 -20.86 2.50
CA ILE A 18 3.33 -19.94 1.47
C ILE A 18 3.93 -18.56 1.67
N VAL A 19 3.86 -18.00 2.88
CA VAL A 19 4.40 -16.66 3.20
C VAL A 19 5.89 -16.60 2.88
N ALA A 20 6.67 -17.58 3.34
CA ALA A 20 8.12 -17.59 3.17
C ALA A 20 8.55 -17.81 1.71
N THR A 21 7.95 -18.78 1.02
CA THR A 21 8.28 -19.09 -0.37
C THR A 21 7.90 -17.93 -1.29
N THR A 22 6.71 -17.35 -1.12
CA THR A 22 6.27 -16.22 -1.96
C THR A 22 7.06 -14.94 -1.69
N ALA A 23 7.56 -14.72 -0.46
CA ALA A 23 8.47 -13.62 -0.16
C ALA A 23 9.84 -13.75 -0.83
N ILE A 24 10.37 -14.97 -0.98
CA ILE A 24 11.64 -15.17 -1.68
C ILE A 24 11.43 -15.08 -3.18
N LEU A 25 10.37 -15.70 -3.69
CA LEU A 25 10.01 -15.60 -5.10
C LEU A 25 9.68 -14.16 -5.51
N SER A 26 9.24 -13.29 -4.58
CA SER A 26 9.00 -11.88 -4.90
C SER A 26 10.26 -11.08 -5.18
N LEU A 27 11.45 -11.59 -4.87
CA LEU A 27 12.70 -10.99 -5.35
C LEU A 27 12.86 -11.13 -6.86
N LEU A 28 12.27 -12.18 -7.47
CA LEU A 28 12.26 -12.39 -8.91
C LEU A 28 10.99 -11.82 -9.56
N ILE A 29 9.86 -11.93 -8.87
CA ILE A 29 8.54 -11.52 -9.37
C ILE A 29 7.88 -10.63 -8.31
N PRO A 30 8.17 -9.31 -8.30
CA PRO A 30 7.76 -8.39 -7.23
C PRO A 30 6.29 -8.49 -6.81
N PRO A 31 5.30 -8.67 -7.72
CA PRO A 31 3.90 -8.82 -7.33
C PRO A 31 3.61 -9.97 -6.34
N LEU A 32 4.46 -10.99 -6.24
CA LEU A 32 4.26 -12.10 -5.29
C LEU A 32 4.36 -11.67 -3.82
N VAL A 33 4.95 -10.52 -3.53
CA VAL A 33 4.96 -9.98 -2.16
C VAL A 33 3.53 -9.75 -1.68
N ILE A 34 2.62 -9.39 -2.59
CA ILE A 34 1.23 -9.15 -2.26
C ILE A 34 0.59 -10.42 -1.72
N VAL A 35 0.88 -11.57 -2.33
CA VAL A 35 0.40 -12.89 -1.93
C VAL A 35 1.01 -13.32 -0.59
N SER A 36 2.31 -13.07 -0.39
CA SER A 36 3.00 -13.35 0.87
C SER A 36 2.34 -12.63 2.05
N VAL A 37 2.19 -11.33 1.93
CA VAL A 37 1.62 -10.49 2.97
C VAL A 37 0.12 -10.77 3.14
N ALA A 38 -0.62 -11.05 2.06
CA ALA A 38 -2.04 -11.40 2.13
C ALA A 38 -2.30 -12.69 2.92
N ALA A 39 -1.37 -13.65 2.87
CA ALA A 39 -1.48 -14.88 3.66
C ALA A 39 -1.34 -14.58 5.17
N VAL A 40 -0.45 -13.66 5.56
CA VAL A 40 -0.35 -13.16 6.95
C VAL A 40 -1.64 -12.45 7.35
N CYS A 41 -2.18 -11.57 6.49
CA CYS A 41 -3.45 -10.89 6.72
C CYS A 41 -4.60 -11.89 6.93
N LEU A 42 -4.74 -12.88 6.04
CA LEU A 42 -5.81 -13.88 6.10
C LEU A 42 -5.79 -14.66 7.42
N VAL A 43 -4.62 -15.18 7.82
CA VAL A 43 -4.49 -15.92 9.08
C VAL A 43 -4.80 -15.03 10.28
N THR A 44 -4.29 -13.80 10.29
CA THR A 44 -4.53 -12.84 11.38
C THR A 44 -6.01 -12.46 11.48
N LEU A 45 -6.65 -12.15 10.35
CA LEU A 45 -8.06 -11.79 10.29
C LEU A 45 -8.98 -12.94 10.71
N ARG A 46 -8.62 -14.20 10.44
CA ARG A 46 -9.47 -15.36 10.76
C ARG A 46 -9.17 -15.95 12.14
N ASN A 47 -7.91 -16.20 12.45
CA ASN A 47 -7.48 -16.92 13.66
C ASN A 47 -6.99 -16.00 14.79
N GLY A 48 -6.81 -14.70 14.54
CA GLY A 48 -6.44 -13.71 15.54
C GLY A 48 -4.94 -13.59 15.82
N LEU A 49 -4.62 -12.89 16.91
CA LEU A 49 -3.26 -12.45 17.26
C LEU A 49 -2.27 -13.61 17.38
N VAL A 50 -2.62 -14.65 18.16
CA VAL A 50 -1.69 -15.74 18.49
C VAL A 50 -1.26 -16.50 17.23
N GLU A 51 -2.22 -16.88 16.38
CA GLU A 51 -1.92 -17.62 15.15
C GLU A 51 -1.23 -16.74 14.10
N GLY A 52 -1.61 -15.46 13.97
CA GLY A 52 -0.91 -14.52 13.10
C GLY A 52 0.57 -14.35 13.52
N LEU A 53 0.83 -14.24 14.82
CA LEU A 53 2.19 -14.11 15.36
C LEU A 53 3.02 -15.38 15.13
N ARG A 54 2.41 -16.57 15.29
CA ARG A 54 3.07 -17.86 14.99
C ARG A 54 3.50 -17.94 13.54
N VAL A 55 2.64 -17.53 12.60
CA VAL A 55 2.97 -17.49 11.17
C VAL A 55 4.06 -16.46 10.89
N LEU A 56 4.00 -15.28 11.50
CA LEU A 56 4.99 -14.21 11.31
C LEU A 56 6.38 -14.63 11.80
N ILE A 57 6.49 -15.24 12.99
CA ILE A 57 7.75 -15.80 13.51
C ILE A 57 8.23 -16.95 12.61
N GLY A 58 7.34 -17.90 12.30
CA GLY A 58 7.66 -19.06 11.48
C GLY A 58 8.15 -18.67 10.08
N ALA A 59 7.49 -17.70 9.44
CA ALA A 59 7.86 -17.19 8.13
C ALA A 59 9.19 -16.44 8.17
N THR A 60 9.45 -15.66 9.22
CA THR A 60 10.74 -14.99 9.42
C THR A 60 11.87 -16.01 9.49
N VAL A 61 11.73 -17.04 10.32
CA VAL A 61 12.76 -18.10 10.44
C VAL A 61 12.92 -18.86 9.13
N ALA A 62 11.82 -19.25 8.48
CA ALA A 62 11.87 -19.98 7.21
C ALA A 62 12.52 -19.15 6.10
N THR A 63 12.17 -17.87 5.96
CA THR A 63 12.77 -16.96 4.98
C THR A 63 14.23 -16.63 5.33
N ALA A 64 14.60 -16.56 6.60
CA ALA A 64 16.00 -16.37 7.01
C ALA A 64 16.88 -17.55 6.58
N LEU A 65 16.38 -18.78 6.76
CA LEU A 65 17.06 -20.01 6.35
C LEU A 65 17.17 -20.11 4.82
N LEU A 66 16.06 -19.93 4.11
CA LEU A 66 16.05 -19.99 2.66
C LEU A 66 16.87 -18.86 2.03
N GLY A 67 16.80 -17.63 2.57
CA GLY A 67 17.63 -16.51 2.15
C GLY A 67 19.11 -16.76 2.36
N TYR A 68 19.49 -17.38 3.48
CA TYR A 68 20.88 -17.79 3.73
C TYR A 68 21.36 -18.82 2.70
N ILE A 69 20.56 -19.84 2.43
CA ILE A 69 20.92 -20.92 1.48
C ILE A 69 21.01 -20.42 0.04
N LEU A 70 20.06 -19.57 -0.39
CA LEU A 70 19.92 -19.16 -1.79
C LEU A 70 20.71 -17.89 -2.13
N LEU A 71 20.81 -16.95 -1.20
CA LEU A 71 21.36 -15.61 -1.42
C LEU A 71 22.60 -15.32 -0.56
N GLY A 72 22.99 -16.25 0.32
CA GLY A 72 24.11 -16.07 1.24
C GLY A 72 23.83 -15.07 2.38
N THR A 73 22.59 -14.62 2.57
CA THR A 73 22.25 -13.63 3.61
C THR A 73 20.86 -13.84 4.21
N SER A 74 20.76 -13.69 5.53
CA SER A 74 19.49 -13.75 6.26
C SER A 74 18.81 -12.39 6.42
N ILE A 75 19.47 -11.29 6.03
CA ILE A 75 18.97 -9.92 6.28
C ILE A 75 17.66 -9.62 5.55
N VAL A 76 17.41 -10.33 4.45
CA VAL A 76 16.17 -10.25 3.68
C VAL A 76 14.97 -10.56 4.56
N SER A 77 15.07 -11.55 5.45
CA SER A 77 13.96 -11.93 6.34
C SER A 77 13.53 -10.80 7.28
N PHE A 78 14.47 -10.06 7.85
CA PHE A 78 14.19 -8.92 8.72
C PHE A 78 13.57 -7.75 7.93
N SER A 79 14.02 -7.55 6.69
CA SER A 79 13.44 -6.52 5.81
C SER A 79 11.96 -6.82 5.54
N TYR A 80 11.62 -8.05 5.17
CA TYR A 80 10.21 -8.46 4.99
C TYR A 80 9.42 -8.39 6.30
N LEU A 81 10.00 -8.81 7.42
CA LEU A 81 9.37 -8.74 8.73
C LEU A 81 8.95 -7.31 9.08
N PHE A 82 9.89 -6.35 9.08
CA PHE A 82 9.63 -5.01 9.57
C PHE A 82 8.90 -4.12 8.58
N ILE A 83 9.16 -4.26 7.28
CA ILE A 83 8.60 -3.38 6.25
C ILE A 83 7.25 -3.90 5.74
N MET A 84 7.06 -5.23 5.70
CA MET A 84 5.89 -5.83 5.05
C MET A 84 4.98 -6.59 6.03
N TRP A 85 5.47 -7.63 6.69
CA TRP A 85 4.60 -8.53 7.47
C TRP A 85 4.10 -7.92 8.78
N LEU A 86 4.96 -7.24 9.53
CA LEU A 86 4.59 -6.64 10.81
C LEU A 86 3.55 -5.51 10.65
N PRO A 87 3.73 -4.53 9.73
CA PRO A 87 2.70 -3.54 9.47
C PRO A 87 1.37 -4.17 9.02
N ALA A 88 1.41 -5.14 8.11
CA ALA A 88 0.22 -5.84 7.64
C ALA A 88 -0.49 -6.63 8.75
N PHE A 89 0.27 -7.28 9.64
CA PHE A 89 -0.24 -7.96 10.81
C PHE A 89 -0.97 -6.99 11.74
N LEU A 90 -0.34 -5.86 12.08
CA LEU A 90 -0.94 -4.83 12.95
C LEU A 90 -2.23 -4.25 12.34
N VAL A 91 -2.20 -3.90 11.05
CA VAL A 91 -3.39 -3.37 10.34
C VAL A 91 -4.50 -4.42 10.27
N SER A 92 -4.15 -5.70 10.08
CA SER A 92 -5.11 -6.81 10.10
C SER A 92 -5.74 -7.01 11.47
N LEU A 93 -4.99 -6.80 12.56
CA LEU A 93 -5.55 -6.81 13.92
C LEU A 93 -6.53 -5.66 14.13
N VAL A 94 -6.19 -4.44 13.70
CA VAL A 94 -7.11 -3.30 13.78
C VAL A 94 -8.40 -3.60 13.01
N LEU A 95 -8.29 -4.16 11.80
CA LEU A 95 -9.46 -4.54 11.02
C LEU A 95 -10.30 -5.62 11.72
N ARG A 96 -9.65 -6.64 12.29
CA ARG A 96 -10.32 -7.73 13.01
C ARG A 96 -11.08 -7.23 14.24
N GLU A 97 -10.45 -6.42 15.07
CA GLU A 97 -11.03 -5.98 16.36
C GLU A 97 -12.10 -4.89 16.16
N THR A 98 -11.93 -4.02 15.15
CA THR A 98 -12.89 -2.94 14.91
C THR A 98 -14.03 -3.32 13.97
N GLY A 99 -13.81 -4.30 13.09
CA GLY A 99 -14.73 -4.62 11.98
C GLY A 99 -14.90 -3.48 10.97
N GLN A 100 -14.04 -2.45 11.01
CA GLN A 100 -14.19 -1.23 10.22
C GLN A 100 -12.99 -1.04 9.29
N MET A 101 -13.21 -1.20 7.98
CA MET A 101 -12.18 -0.99 6.97
C MET A 101 -11.56 0.41 7.05
N ASN A 102 -12.37 1.44 7.31
CA ASN A 102 -11.90 2.83 7.39
C ASN A 102 -10.84 3.00 8.49
N LYS A 103 -11.05 2.40 9.67
CA LYS A 103 -10.08 2.45 10.77
C LYS A 103 -8.79 1.73 10.45
N ALA A 104 -8.86 0.60 9.74
CA ALA A 104 -7.68 -0.11 9.27
C ALA A 104 -6.87 0.72 8.25
N LEU A 105 -7.56 1.42 7.33
CA LEU A 105 -6.93 2.34 6.38
C LEU A 105 -6.29 3.55 7.05
N GLU A 106 -6.99 4.19 8.00
CA GLU A 106 -6.46 5.29 8.80
C GLU A 106 -5.20 4.85 9.55
N PHE A 107 -5.24 3.68 10.20
CA PHE A 107 -4.09 3.12 10.91
C PHE A 107 -2.92 2.81 9.96
N LEU A 108 -3.20 2.27 8.77
CA LEU A 108 -2.18 2.03 7.74
C LEU A 108 -1.47 3.34 7.32
N VAL A 109 -2.22 4.44 7.17
CA VAL A 109 -1.64 5.75 6.84
C VAL A 109 -0.84 6.32 7.98
N VAL A 110 -1.29 6.17 9.23
CA VAL A 110 -0.51 6.54 10.41
C VAL A 110 0.82 5.77 10.46
N LEU A 111 0.83 4.46 10.13
CA LEU A 111 2.08 3.70 10.03
C LEU A 111 3.01 4.25 8.94
N GLY A 112 2.48 4.66 7.79
CA GLY A 112 3.29 5.31 6.75
C GLY A 112 3.85 6.65 7.18
N MET A 113 3.08 7.46 7.92
CA MET A 113 3.57 8.70 8.51
C MET A 113 4.71 8.44 9.49
N PHE A 114 4.59 7.41 10.33
CA PHE A 114 5.69 6.99 11.21
C PHE A 114 6.91 6.51 10.42
N ALA A 115 6.73 5.80 9.31
CA ALA A 115 7.83 5.39 8.45
C ALA A 115 8.58 6.60 7.86
N VAL A 116 7.84 7.59 7.35
CA VAL A 116 8.43 8.85 6.86
C VAL A 116 9.15 9.57 8.00
N ALA A 117 8.52 9.74 9.15
CA ALA A 117 9.15 10.37 10.32
C ALA A 117 10.44 9.63 10.74
N GLY A 118 10.45 8.30 10.73
CA GLY A 118 11.63 7.49 11.00
C GLY A 118 12.80 7.79 10.06
N VAL A 119 12.54 8.00 8.77
CA VAL A 119 13.56 8.39 7.79
C VAL A 119 14.11 9.78 8.09
N TYR A 120 13.25 10.78 8.31
CA TYR A 120 13.68 12.14 8.64
C TYR A 120 14.40 12.25 9.99
N LEU A 121 14.19 11.29 10.91
CA LEU A 121 14.96 11.19 12.16
C LEU A 121 16.31 10.48 12.00
N SER A 122 16.46 9.65 10.96
CA SER A 122 17.66 8.82 10.76
C SER A 122 18.59 9.36 9.68
N VAL A 123 18.10 10.25 8.81
CA VAL A 123 18.83 10.79 7.66
C VAL A 123 18.72 12.31 7.68
N ASP A 124 19.87 12.99 7.74
CA ASP A 124 19.94 14.45 7.88
C ASP A 124 19.31 15.19 6.68
N SER A 125 19.49 14.67 5.47
CA SER A 125 18.93 15.23 4.24
C SER A 125 18.34 14.13 3.35
N PRO A 126 17.07 13.72 3.59
CA PRO A 126 16.43 12.67 2.80
C PRO A 126 16.39 12.99 1.31
N ALA A 127 16.10 14.24 0.93
CA ALA A 127 16.06 14.65 -0.47
C ALA A 127 17.42 14.46 -1.19
N GLN A 128 18.54 14.76 -0.52
CA GLN A 128 19.87 14.54 -1.09
C GLN A 128 20.22 13.06 -1.14
N PHE A 129 19.85 12.30 -0.10
CA PHE A 129 20.04 10.85 -0.09
C PHE A 129 19.35 10.18 -1.29
N TRP A 130 18.09 10.52 -1.55
CA TRP A 130 17.37 10.00 -2.71
C TRP A 130 17.94 10.50 -4.03
N LEU A 131 18.32 11.78 -4.13
CA LEU A 131 18.91 12.34 -5.34
C LEU A 131 20.19 11.60 -5.73
N ALA A 132 21.10 11.40 -4.76
CA ALA A 132 22.35 10.69 -4.98
C ALA A 132 22.12 9.25 -5.44
N GLY A 133 21.21 8.52 -4.77
CA GLY A 133 20.87 7.15 -5.14
C GLY A 133 20.26 7.03 -6.54
N ILE A 134 19.35 7.95 -6.93
CA ILE A 134 18.76 7.94 -8.27
C ILE A 134 19.81 8.28 -9.34
N GLN A 135 20.69 9.24 -9.08
CA GLN A 135 21.77 9.60 -9.99
C GLN A 135 22.76 8.45 -10.22
N GLU A 136 23.09 7.70 -9.17
CA GLU A 136 23.96 6.53 -9.27
C GLU A 136 23.34 5.43 -10.15
N ILE A 137 22.04 5.16 -9.99
CA ILE A 137 21.30 4.21 -10.82
C ILE A 137 21.29 4.66 -12.28
N ILE A 138 20.97 5.93 -12.55
CA ILE A 138 20.94 6.48 -13.91
C ILE A 138 22.31 6.39 -14.57
N LYS A 139 23.37 6.76 -13.85
CA LYS A 139 24.75 6.65 -14.35
C LYS A 139 25.08 5.19 -14.73
N THR A 140 24.75 4.25 -13.85
CA THR A 140 24.97 2.81 -14.10
C THR A 140 24.22 2.33 -15.34
N LEU A 141 22.95 2.75 -15.51
CA LEU A 141 22.15 2.39 -16.69
C LEU A 141 22.68 3.05 -17.98
N ALA A 142 23.14 4.30 -17.91
CA ALA A 142 23.71 5.00 -19.05
C ALA A 142 25.01 4.34 -19.52
N GLU A 143 25.88 3.94 -18.59
CA GLU A 143 27.10 3.19 -18.86
C GLU A 143 26.81 1.81 -19.49
N GLN A 144 25.74 1.13 -19.05
CA GLN A 144 25.35 -0.18 -19.59
C GLN A 144 24.63 -0.11 -20.95
N GLN A 145 23.85 0.94 -21.21
CA GLN A 145 22.99 1.05 -22.40
C GLN A 145 23.48 2.06 -23.44
N GLY A 146 24.61 2.75 -23.19
CA GLY A 146 25.16 3.75 -24.10
C GLY A 146 24.23 4.94 -24.35
N LEU A 147 23.39 5.27 -23.36
CA LEU A 147 22.45 6.38 -23.47
C LEU A 147 23.21 7.71 -23.41
N PRO A 148 22.84 8.72 -24.22
CA PRO A 148 23.44 10.05 -24.13
C PRO A 148 23.24 10.62 -22.71
N GLY A 149 24.28 11.27 -22.20
CA GLY A 149 24.33 11.79 -20.82
C GLY A 149 23.12 12.64 -20.44
N THR A 150 22.82 12.66 -19.14
CA THR A 150 21.76 13.42 -18.49
C THR A 150 21.68 14.85 -19.03
N GLN A 151 20.56 15.19 -19.68
CA GLN A 151 20.20 16.56 -20.07
C GLN A 151 19.93 17.39 -18.81
N ASP A 152 20.24 18.69 -18.83
CA ASP A 152 20.05 19.60 -17.68
C ASP A 152 18.60 19.56 -17.15
N ASP A 153 17.61 19.48 -18.05
CA ASP A 153 16.18 19.33 -17.73
C ASP A 153 15.88 18.08 -16.87
N LEU A 154 16.59 16.98 -17.10
CA LEU A 154 16.44 15.76 -16.32
C LEU A 154 17.01 15.94 -14.91
N GLN A 155 18.11 16.68 -14.76
CA GLN A 155 18.72 16.91 -13.47
C GLN A 155 17.83 17.80 -12.57
N GLU A 156 17.21 18.82 -13.15
CA GLU A 156 16.22 19.66 -12.44
C GLU A 156 15.00 18.84 -12.02
N ALA A 157 14.46 18.00 -12.91
CA ALA A 157 13.33 17.13 -12.59
C ALA A 157 13.69 16.15 -11.45
N LEU A 158 14.87 15.54 -11.48
CA LEU A 158 15.33 14.62 -10.43
C LEU A 158 15.46 15.33 -9.07
N ALA A 159 16.02 16.54 -9.05
CA ALA A 159 16.13 17.33 -7.83
C ALA A 159 14.77 17.75 -7.27
N PHE A 160 13.78 18.01 -8.13
CA PHE A 160 12.41 18.26 -7.70
C PHE A 160 11.76 17.01 -7.10
N TRP A 161 11.83 15.87 -7.78
CA TRP A 161 11.18 14.63 -7.32
C TRP A 161 11.85 14.02 -6.09
N SER A 162 13.16 14.21 -5.90
CA SER A 162 13.86 13.68 -4.74
C SER A 162 13.35 14.26 -3.41
N LYS A 163 12.87 15.52 -3.41
CA LYS A 163 12.21 16.16 -2.26
C LYS A 163 10.97 15.40 -1.77
N TYR A 164 10.30 14.66 -2.66
CA TYR A 164 9.07 13.91 -2.35
C TYR A 164 9.29 12.39 -2.32
N ALA A 165 10.52 11.93 -2.59
CA ALA A 165 10.82 10.52 -2.79
C ALA A 165 10.55 9.68 -1.54
N THR A 166 10.86 10.18 -0.34
CA THR A 166 10.57 9.47 0.92
C THR A 166 9.09 9.12 1.05
N GLY A 167 8.23 10.10 0.80
CA GLY A 167 6.78 9.95 0.88
C GLY A 167 6.24 9.06 -0.24
N ILE A 168 6.77 9.18 -1.46
CA ILE A 168 6.39 8.32 -2.60
C ILE A 168 6.76 6.87 -2.34
N VAL A 169 7.97 6.59 -1.86
CA VAL A 169 8.44 5.23 -1.54
C VAL A 169 7.59 4.63 -0.42
N ALA A 170 7.37 5.39 0.67
CA ALA A 170 6.50 4.95 1.76
C ALA A 170 5.07 4.66 1.27
N ALA A 171 4.50 5.53 0.43
CA ALA A 171 3.16 5.33 -0.13
C ALA A 171 3.10 4.11 -1.07
N GLY A 172 4.14 3.85 -1.86
CA GLY A 172 4.25 2.64 -2.68
C GLY A 172 4.25 1.36 -1.84
N THR A 173 4.95 1.36 -0.71
CA THR A 173 4.89 0.28 0.28
C THR A 173 3.49 0.15 0.87
N LEU A 174 2.84 1.25 1.27
CA LEU A 174 1.47 1.23 1.80
C LEU A 174 0.46 0.69 0.77
N ILE A 175 0.61 1.03 -0.52
CA ILE A 175 -0.24 0.47 -1.59
C ILE A 175 -0.08 -1.05 -1.64
N SER A 176 1.16 -1.56 -1.54
CA SER A 176 1.41 -3.01 -1.52
C SER A 176 0.75 -3.68 -0.30
N LEU A 177 0.92 -3.10 0.89
CA LEU A 177 0.29 -3.55 2.13
C LEU A 177 -1.23 -3.55 2.03
N LEU A 178 -1.80 -2.49 1.45
CA LEU A 178 -3.23 -2.35 1.24
C LEU A 178 -3.75 -3.41 0.28
N MET A 179 -3.10 -3.59 -0.88
CA MET A 179 -3.50 -4.62 -1.84
C MET A 179 -3.45 -6.01 -1.21
N SER A 180 -2.48 -6.27 -0.34
CA SER A 180 -2.40 -7.50 0.45
C SER A 180 -3.51 -7.65 1.48
N LEU A 181 -3.84 -6.58 2.22
CA LEU A 181 -4.95 -6.57 3.16
C LEU A 181 -6.27 -6.84 2.46
N LEU A 182 -6.54 -6.15 1.34
CA LEU A 182 -7.75 -6.35 0.53
C LEU A 182 -7.80 -7.78 -0.04
N LEU A 183 -6.68 -8.31 -0.52
CA LEU A 183 -6.60 -9.69 -1.02
C LEU A 183 -6.85 -10.70 0.10
N GLY A 184 -6.25 -10.51 1.29
CA GLY A 184 -6.46 -11.36 2.45
C GLY A 184 -7.91 -11.31 2.95
N ARG A 185 -8.53 -10.12 2.98
CA ARG A 185 -9.94 -9.94 3.32
C ARG A 185 -10.87 -10.58 2.29
N TRP A 186 -10.56 -10.47 0.99
CA TRP A 186 -11.29 -11.14 -0.08
C TRP A 186 -11.19 -12.67 0.00
N TRP A 187 -10.03 -13.22 0.32
CA TRP A 187 -9.90 -14.66 0.60
C TRP A 187 -10.74 -15.07 1.81
N GLN A 188 -10.75 -14.26 2.88
CA GLN A 188 -11.56 -14.52 4.05
C GLN A 188 -13.07 -14.53 3.70
N SER A 189 -13.54 -13.57 2.89
CA SER A 189 -14.94 -13.55 2.45
C SER A 189 -15.28 -14.77 1.59
N LEU A 190 -14.39 -15.17 0.68
CA LEU A 190 -14.57 -16.34 -0.19
C LEU A 190 -14.69 -17.67 0.58
N LEU A 191 -14.10 -17.76 1.77
CA LEU A 191 -14.10 -18.96 2.61
C LEU A 191 -15.18 -18.95 3.69
N TYR A 192 -15.48 -17.78 4.28
CA TYR A 192 -16.26 -17.71 5.52
C TYR A 192 -17.43 -16.72 5.50
N ASN A 193 -17.48 -15.77 4.57
CA ASN A 193 -18.56 -14.78 4.48
C ASN A 193 -18.70 -14.27 3.05
N ALA A 194 -19.48 -14.98 2.22
CA ALA A 194 -19.66 -14.62 0.82
C ALA A 194 -20.11 -13.16 0.68
N ASP A 195 -19.55 -12.45 -0.30
CA ASP A 195 -19.84 -11.05 -0.62
C ASP A 195 -19.49 -9.99 0.44
N GLY A 196 -19.09 -10.38 1.66
CA GLY A 196 -18.78 -9.42 2.73
C GLY A 196 -17.67 -8.41 2.38
N PHE A 197 -16.69 -8.80 1.56
CA PHE A 197 -15.66 -7.87 1.06
C PHE A 197 -16.23 -6.80 0.14
N ASP A 198 -17.14 -7.18 -0.76
CA ASP A 198 -17.73 -6.24 -1.71
C ASP A 198 -18.64 -5.23 -1.00
N ASP A 199 -19.38 -5.67 0.01
CA ASP A 199 -20.13 -4.76 0.88
C ASP A 199 -19.20 -3.79 1.62
N GLU A 200 -18.17 -4.27 2.30
CA GLU A 200 -17.23 -3.42 3.02
C GLU A 200 -16.53 -2.42 2.10
N PHE A 201 -16.05 -2.87 0.95
CA PHE A 201 -15.32 -2.02 -0.01
C PHE A 201 -16.20 -0.88 -0.53
N ARG A 202 -17.48 -1.14 -0.80
CA ARG A 202 -18.44 -0.12 -1.26
C ARG A 202 -18.81 0.91 -0.19
N HIS A 203 -18.63 0.58 1.08
CA HIS A 203 -18.95 1.47 2.20
C HIS A 203 -17.74 2.25 2.74
N ILE A 204 -16.53 2.06 2.18
CA ILE A 204 -15.33 2.80 2.61
C ILE A 204 -15.54 4.30 2.47
N ARG A 205 -15.59 5.06 3.57
CA ARG A 205 -15.90 6.50 3.52
C ARG A 205 -15.09 7.27 4.54
N LEU A 206 -14.42 8.33 4.09
CA LEU A 206 -13.69 9.23 4.97
C LEU A 206 -14.62 10.23 5.65
N LEU A 207 -14.19 10.68 6.83
CA LEU A 207 -14.89 11.70 7.59
C LEU A 207 -14.34 13.09 7.23
N PRO A 208 -15.12 14.18 7.43
CA PRO A 208 -14.64 15.55 7.26
C PRO A 208 -13.34 15.84 8.00
N ARG A 209 -13.10 15.20 9.15
CA ARG A 209 -11.85 15.25 9.91
C ARG A 209 -10.63 14.92 9.03
N ASP A 210 -10.71 13.89 8.19
CA ASP A 210 -9.57 13.42 7.39
C ASP A 210 -9.24 14.43 6.28
N GLY A 211 -10.28 15.06 5.70
CA GLY A 211 -10.12 16.20 4.78
C GLY A 211 -9.48 17.41 5.46
N VAL A 212 -9.86 17.72 6.70
CA VAL A 212 -9.25 18.80 7.48
C VAL A 212 -7.77 18.53 7.77
N VAL A 213 -7.41 17.30 8.14
CA VAL A 213 -6.00 16.90 8.35
C VAL A 213 -5.16 17.16 7.10
N PHE A 214 -5.66 16.76 5.93
CA PHE A 214 -4.99 17.02 4.66
C PHE A 214 -4.78 18.52 4.39
N VAL A 215 -5.82 19.34 4.58
CA VAL A 215 -5.75 20.80 4.37
C VAL A 215 -4.78 21.44 5.36
N VAL A 216 -4.78 21.04 6.63
CA VAL A 216 -3.87 21.56 7.65
C VAL A 216 -2.42 21.21 7.32
N LEU A 217 -2.11 19.95 7.01
CA LEU A 217 -0.75 19.55 6.62
C LEU A 217 -0.26 20.30 5.39
N THR A 218 -1.12 20.44 4.37
CA THR A 218 -0.82 21.19 3.15
C THR A 218 -0.52 22.66 3.46
N THR A 219 -1.38 23.30 4.25
CA THR A 219 -1.23 24.73 4.61
C THR A 219 0.05 24.97 5.40
N LEU A 220 0.32 24.12 6.40
CA LEU A 220 1.55 24.21 7.19
C LEU A 220 2.80 23.97 6.33
N ALA A 221 2.74 23.02 5.38
CA ALA A 221 3.86 22.77 4.47
C ALA A 221 4.19 24.00 3.61
N PHE A 222 3.18 24.71 3.12
CA PHE A 222 3.38 25.98 2.41
C PHE A 222 3.93 27.09 3.31
N LEU A 223 3.41 27.24 4.53
CA LEU A 223 3.82 28.30 5.46
C LEU A 223 5.27 28.14 5.95
N LEU A 224 5.74 26.91 6.10
CA LEU A 224 7.10 26.60 6.56
C LEU A 224 8.17 26.72 5.45
N GLY A 225 7.78 26.96 4.20
CA GLY A 225 8.69 27.09 3.06
C GLY A 225 9.35 25.76 2.65
N GLU A 226 10.22 25.79 1.65
CA GLU A 226 10.74 24.55 1.02
C GLU A 226 11.52 23.64 1.97
N SER A 227 12.33 24.19 2.88
CA SER A 227 13.20 23.38 3.74
C SER A 227 12.43 22.66 4.84
N SER A 228 11.58 23.36 5.60
CA SER A 228 10.81 22.75 6.71
C SER A 228 9.49 22.16 6.24
N GLY A 229 8.95 22.61 5.11
CA GLY A 229 7.73 22.08 4.50
C GLY A 229 7.92 20.73 3.80
N GLU A 230 9.15 20.37 3.39
CA GLU A 230 9.46 19.09 2.73
C GLU A 230 8.94 17.90 3.55
N PHE A 231 9.23 17.87 4.85
CA PHE A 231 8.77 16.81 5.74
C PHE A 231 7.24 16.68 5.76
N LEU A 232 6.53 17.80 5.87
CA LEU A 232 5.06 17.81 5.88
C LEU A 232 4.47 17.37 4.55
N TRP A 233 5.10 17.72 3.42
CA TRP A 233 4.70 17.19 2.11
C TRP A 233 4.81 15.67 2.05
N ASN A 234 5.91 15.11 2.53
CA ASN A 234 6.12 13.66 2.54
C ASN A 234 5.15 12.91 3.47
N LEU A 235 4.75 13.51 4.59
CA LEU A 235 3.67 13.01 5.44
C LEU A 235 2.31 13.07 4.73
N ASN A 236 2.04 14.19 4.06
CA ASN A 236 0.74 14.43 3.44
C ASN A 236 0.48 13.50 2.23
N ILE A 237 1.53 13.04 1.55
CA ILE A 237 1.44 12.01 0.52
C ILE A 237 0.77 10.73 1.05
N GLN A 238 0.96 10.38 2.33
CA GLN A 238 0.31 9.21 2.92
C GLN A 238 -1.21 9.44 3.06
N VAL A 239 -1.65 10.67 3.34
CA VAL A 239 -3.08 11.02 3.41
C VAL A 239 -3.71 10.97 2.02
N LEU A 240 -2.98 11.37 0.97
CA LEU A 240 -3.45 11.26 -0.42
C LEU A 240 -3.86 9.83 -0.79
N LEU A 241 -3.19 8.82 -0.22
CA LEU A 241 -3.56 7.42 -0.43
C LEU A 241 -4.98 7.12 0.06
N LEU A 242 -5.44 7.69 1.18
CA LEU A 242 -6.82 7.50 1.66
C LEU A 242 -7.83 7.99 0.63
N PHE A 243 -7.62 9.19 0.10
CA PHE A 243 -8.50 9.76 -0.91
C PHE A 243 -8.46 8.96 -2.21
N PHE A 244 -7.28 8.49 -2.63
CA PHE A 244 -7.17 7.63 -3.81
C PHE A 244 -8.08 6.38 -3.68
N ILE A 245 -8.01 5.69 -2.54
CA ILE A 245 -8.77 4.45 -2.31
C ILE A 245 -10.27 4.70 -2.21
N VAL A 246 -10.67 5.80 -1.58
CA VAL A 246 -12.08 6.21 -1.57
C VAL A 246 -12.54 6.55 -2.98
N GLY A 247 -11.72 7.24 -3.78
CA GLY A 247 -12.00 7.52 -5.19
C GLY A 247 -12.24 6.25 -5.99
N VAL A 248 -11.35 5.25 -5.86
CA VAL A 248 -11.52 3.94 -6.50
C VAL A 248 -12.81 3.27 -6.06
N SER A 249 -13.13 3.31 -4.75
CA SER A 249 -14.38 2.74 -4.22
C SER A 249 -15.63 3.48 -4.72
N VAL A 250 -15.60 4.80 -4.84
CA VAL A 250 -16.71 5.59 -5.42
C VAL A 250 -16.95 5.19 -6.87
N VAL A 251 -15.89 5.12 -7.70
CA VAL A 251 -16.02 4.71 -9.10
C VAL A 251 -16.53 3.26 -9.21
N HIS A 252 -16.03 2.35 -8.36
CA HIS A 252 -16.54 0.98 -8.28
C HIS A 252 -18.06 0.95 -8.03
N VAL A 253 -18.53 1.70 -7.03
CA VAL A 253 -19.96 1.78 -6.68
C VAL A 253 -20.78 2.32 -7.85
N VAL A 254 -20.30 3.38 -8.51
CA VAL A 254 -20.98 3.99 -9.66
C VAL A 254 -21.08 3.02 -10.84
N ILE A 255 -20.01 2.30 -11.17
CA ILE A 255 -20.00 1.30 -12.25
C ILE A 255 -21.01 0.18 -11.94
N LYS A 256 -20.98 -0.36 -10.72
CA LYS A 256 -21.85 -1.47 -10.32
C LYS A 256 -23.33 -1.07 -10.31
N ASN A 257 -23.66 0.11 -9.79
CA ASN A 257 -25.05 0.57 -9.69
C ASN A 257 -25.67 0.92 -11.04
N LYS A 258 -24.86 1.32 -12.03
CA LYS A 258 -25.33 1.52 -13.41
C LYS A 258 -25.61 0.22 -14.18
N GLY A 259 -25.57 -0.93 -13.51
CA GLY A 259 -25.77 -2.24 -14.14
C GLY A 259 -24.69 -2.60 -15.16
N ALA A 260 -23.52 -1.95 -15.09
CA ALA A 260 -22.45 -2.18 -16.05
C ALA A 260 -21.86 -3.59 -15.90
N SER A 261 -21.32 -4.13 -17.00
CA SER A 261 -20.80 -5.49 -17.02
C SER A 261 -19.58 -5.64 -16.09
N LYS A 262 -19.39 -6.84 -15.54
CA LYS A 262 -18.19 -7.23 -14.78
C LYS A 262 -16.87 -6.97 -15.53
N TYR A 263 -16.93 -6.94 -16.87
CA TYR A 263 -15.78 -6.66 -17.73
C TYR A 263 -15.38 -5.17 -17.69
N LEU A 264 -16.35 -4.24 -17.61
CA LEU A 264 -16.04 -2.81 -17.47
C LEU A 264 -15.33 -2.54 -16.14
N LEU A 265 -15.79 -3.19 -15.06
CA LEU A 265 -15.15 -3.06 -13.75
C LEU A 265 -13.72 -3.64 -13.75
N GLY A 266 -13.53 -4.82 -14.38
CA GLY A 266 -12.20 -5.39 -14.57
C GLY A 266 -11.28 -4.48 -15.40
N GLY A 267 -11.80 -3.93 -16.50
CA GLY A 267 -11.09 -2.96 -17.33
C GLY A 267 -10.69 -1.71 -16.56
N PHE A 268 -11.59 -1.15 -15.75
CA PHE A 268 -11.30 -0.01 -14.89
C PHE A 268 -10.08 -0.28 -13.98
N TYR A 269 -10.03 -1.42 -13.28
CA TYR A 269 -8.90 -1.75 -12.42
C TYR A 269 -7.58 -1.92 -13.20
N ILE A 270 -7.64 -2.55 -14.38
CA ILE A 270 -6.47 -2.69 -15.25
C ILE A 270 -5.96 -1.30 -15.67
N VAL A 271 -6.86 -0.42 -16.11
CA VAL A 271 -6.48 0.94 -16.53
C VAL A 271 -5.92 1.74 -15.35
N VAL A 272 -6.51 1.66 -14.16
CA VAL A 272 -5.96 2.33 -12.96
C VAL A 272 -4.55 1.83 -12.63
N PHE A 273 -4.27 0.54 -12.83
CA PHE A 273 -2.95 -0.04 -12.60
C PHE A 273 -1.90 0.41 -13.64
N PHE A 274 -2.28 0.48 -14.93
CA PHE A 274 -1.35 0.82 -16.01
C PHE A 274 -1.29 2.30 -16.37
N VAL A 275 -2.23 3.12 -15.90
CA VAL A 275 -2.32 4.55 -16.22
C VAL A 275 -2.20 5.39 -14.94
N PRO A 276 -0.97 5.73 -14.52
CA PRO A 276 -0.71 6.52 -13.31
C PRO A 276 -1.43 7.88 -13.29
N HIS A 277 -1.67 8.47 -14.46
CA HIS A 277 -2.39 9.75 -14.60
C HIS A 277 -3.82 9.71 -14.03
N LEU A 278 -4.42 8.52 -13.85
CA LEU A 278 -5.73 8.38 -13.20
C LEU A 278 -5.69 8.54 -11.68
N MET A 279 -4.51 8.48 -11.05
CA MET A 279 -4.35 8.68 -9.61
C MET A 279 -4.93 10.03 -9.17
N LEU A 280 -4.56 11.12 -9.84
CA LEU A 280 -4.99 12.47 -9.47
C LEU A 280 -6.52 12.66 -9.58
N PRO A 281 -7.19 12.32 -10.69
CA PRO A 281 -8.66 12.33 -10.76
C PRO A 281 -9.32 11.51 -9.65
N LEU A 282 -8.79 10.31 -9.33
CA LEU A 282 -9.35 9.46 -8.29
C LEU A 282 -9.19 10.07 -6.89
N VAL A 283 -8.02 10.65 -6.60
CA VAL A 283 -7.79 11.43 -5.38
C VAL A 283 -8.79 12.58 -5.26
N LEU A 284 -9.02 13.35 -6.32
CA LEU A 284 -9.98 14.46 -6.32
C LEU A 284 -11.43 13.97 -6.08
N ILE A 285 -11.81 12.83 -6.67
CA ILE A 285 -13.11 12.19 -6.41
C ILE A 285 -13.21 11.79 -4.93
N GLY A 286 -12.19 11.14 -4.36
CA GLY A 286 -12.22 10.72 -2.97
C GLY A 286 -12.20 11.89 -1.97
N LEU A 287 -11.43 12.95 -2.26
CA LEU A 287 -11.41 14.17 -1.48
C LEU A 287 -12.77 14.86 -1.50
N SER A 288 -13.39 15.00 -2.68
CA SER A 288 -14.72 15.62 -2.78
C SER A 288 -15.84 14.78 -2.16
N ASP A 289 -15.71 13.44 -2.15
CA ASP A 289 -16.71 12.54 -1.56
C ASP A 289 -16.94 12.81 -0.06
N VAL A 290 -15.90 13.27 0.65
CA VAL A 290 -15.95 13.63 2.08
C VAL A 290 -17.11 14.57 2.38
N TRP A 291 -17.33 15.59 1.54
CA TRP A 291 -18.37 16.59 1.71
C TRP A 291 -19.59 16.36 0.81
N MET A 292 -19.38 15.88 -0.42
CA MET A 292 -20.46 15.79 -1.41
C MET A 292 -21.28 14.50 -1.30
N ASN A 293 -20.72 13.44 -0.71
CA ASN A 293 -21.33 12.12 -0.60
C ASN A 293 -21.85 11.62 -1.97
N TRP A 294 -20.94 11.39 -2.90
CA TRP A 294 -21.25 11.02 -4.28
C TRP A 294 -22.08 9.75 -4.37
N ARG A 295 -21.84 8.81 -3.46
CA ARG A 295 -22.59 7.54 -3.41
C ARG A 295 -24.09 7.77 -3.24
N GLN A 296 -24.52 8.62 -2.31
CA GLN A 296 -25.95 8.94 -2.17
C GLN A 296 -26.52 9.60 -3.44
N ARG A 297 -25.78 10.49 -4.08
CA ARG A 297 -26.25 11.25 -5.25
C ARG A 297 -26.38 10.40 -6.52
N PHE A 298 -25.50 9.42 -6.69
CA PHE A 298 -25.53 8.52 -7.85
C PHE A 298 -26.35 7.24 -7.61
N ILE A 299 -26.61 6.87 -6.34
CA ILE A 299 -27.53 5.78 -5.99
C ILE A 299 -28.99 6.24 -6.05
N ALA A 300 -29.30 7.49 -5.66
CA ALA A 300 -30.68 7.99 -5.61
C ALA A 300 -31.29 8.36 -6.98
N LYS A 301 -30.60 8.09 -8.10
CA LYS A 301 -31.09 8.37 -9.46
C LYS A 301 -31.05 7.12 -10.34
N THR A 302 -31.86 6.13 -9.97
CA THR A 302 -32.36 5.03 -10.81
C THR A 302 -33.73 4.64 -10.29
#